data_AF-A0A1I3MET5-F1
#
_entry.id   AF-A0A1I3MET5-F1
#
_cell.length_a   1.000
_cell.length_b   1.000
_cell.length_c   1.000
_cell.angle_alpha   90.00
_cell.angle_beta   90.00
_cell.angle_gamma   90.00
#
_symmetry.space_group_name_H-M   'P 1'
#
loop_
_entity.id
_entity.type
_entity.pdbx_description
1 polymer ?
#
loop_
_entity_poly.entity_id
_entity_poly.type
_entity_poly.pdbx_seq_one_letter_code
_entity_poly.pdbx_strand_id
1 'polypeptide(L)' 'MVERAVRVAVHLKRVTVDSGGCPVSLAYPGILLTGYEDGRQVRERWVPFGDDPSEEDDERLVEALHHAVLWQEQGEAWT' A
#
# COMPACT_ATOMS: atom_id res chain seq x y z
N MET A 1 0.75 -25.78 7.28
CA MET A 1 -0.18 -24.64 7.36
C MET A 1 0.69 -23.43 7.12
N VAL A 2 0.42 -22.66 6.07
CA VAL A 2 1.21 -21.45 5.76
C VAL A 2 0.74 -20.35 6.69
N GLU A 3 1.66 -19.72 7.42
CA GLU A 3 1.32 -18.55 8.23
C GLU A 3 1.27 -17.31 7.33
N ARG A 4 0.13 -16.61 7.31
CA ARG A 4 -0.04 -15.36 6.57
C ARG A 4 -0.18 -14.20 7.54
N ALA A 5 0.52 -13.11 7.23
CA ALA A 5 0.42 -11.88 7.99
C ALA A 5 0.41 -10.67 7.06
N VAL A 6 -0.38 -9.65 7.41
CA VAL A 6 -0.36 -8.35 6.74
C VAL A 6 0.21 -7.30 7.69
N ARG A 7 1.22 -6.57 7.22
CA ARG A 7 1.73 -5.37 7.90
C ARG A 7 1.15 -4.13 7.24
N VAL A 8 0.66 -3.22 8.08
CA VAL A 8 0.15 -1.91 7.67
C VAL A 8 1.11 -0.84 8.22
N ALA A 9 1.57 0.06 7.36
CA ALA A 9 2.42 1.17 7.77
C ALA A 9 2.18 2.43 6.94
N VAL A 10 2.27 3.60 7.56
CA VAL A 10 2.35 4.86 6.81
C VAL A 10 3.69 4.92 6.07
N HIS A 11 3.65 5.29 4.80
CA HIS A 11 4.81 5.36 3.93
C HIS A 11 4.75 6.58 3.01
N LEU A 12 5.85 7.35 3.00
CA LEU A 12 6.05 8.48 2.09
C LEU A 12 6.79 8.01 0.85
N LYS A 13 6.08 7.92 -0.28
CA LYS A 13 6.68 7.54 -1.56
C LYS A 13 7.31 8.76 -2.22
N ARG A 14 8.62 8.69 -2.44
CA ARG A 14 9.37 9.73 -3.15
C ARG A 14 9.47 9.41 -4.64
N VAL A 15 9.10 10.37 -5.48
CA VAL A 15 9.16 10.26 -6.94
C VAL A 15 10.00 11.40 -7.47
N THR A 16 11.03 11.08 -8.25
CA THR A 16 11.86 12.08 -8.93
C THR A 16 11.50 12.09 -10.41
N VAL A 17 11.19 13.26 -10.95
CA VAL A 17 10.85 13.47 -12.35
C VAL A 17 11.79 14.52 -12.96
N ASP A 18 12.13 14.37 -14.24
CA ASP A 18 12.83 15.42 -14.97
C ASP A 18 11.83 16.49 -15.42
N SER A 19 12.08 17.75 -15.05
CA SER A 19 11.30 18.90 -15.49
C SER A 19 12.20 19.84 -16.27
N GLY A 20 12.41 19.53 -17.55
CA GLY A 20 13.19 20.37 -18.46
C GLY A 20 14.68 20.41 -18.12
N GLY A 21 15.27 19.27 -17.76
CA GLY A 21 16.69 19.17 -17.37
C GLY A 21 16.98 19.48 -15.90
N CYS A 22 15.94 19.77 -15.10
CA CYS A 22 16.02 19.94 -13.65
C CYS A 22 15.27 18.79 -12.97
N PRO A 23 15.94 17.92 -12.18
CA PRO A 23 15.27 16.87 -11.43
C PRO A 23 14.46 17.47 -10.27
N VAL A 24 13.17 17.15 -10.23
CA VAL A 24 12.24 17.55 -9.16
C VAL A 24 11.83 16.31 -8.38
N SER A 25 12.03 16.33 -7.06
CA SER A 25 11.57 15.26 -6.16
C SER A 25 10.28 15.67 -5.44
N LEU A 26 9.26 14.83 -5.57
CA LEU A 26 7.96 14.96 -4.92
C LEU A 26 7.79 13.84 -3.89
N ALA A 27 7.07 14.12 -2.80
CA ALA A 27 6.75 13.14 -1.77
C ALA A 27 5.24 13.01 -1.64
N TYR A 28 4.75 11.77 -1.69
CA TYR A 28 3.33 11.45 -1.58
C TYR A 28 3.10 10.57 -0.37
N PRO A 29 2.23 10.95 0.56
CA PRO A 29 1.86 10.09 1.66
C PRO A 29 0.95 8.95 1.17
N GLY A 30 0.99 7.84 1.89
CA GLY A 30 0.17 6.68 1.59
C GLY A 30 0.32 5.60 2.65
N ILE A 31 -0.54 4.60 2.60
CA ILE A 31 -0.45 3.39 3.41
C ILE A 31 0.19 2.28 2.59
N LEU A 32 1.24 1.67 3.12
CA LEU A 32 1.85 0.48 2.56
C LEU A 32 1.31 -0.77 3.26
N LEU A 33 0.69 -1.63 2.48
CA LEU A 33 0.25 -2.96 2.87
C LEU A 33 1.29 -3.97 2.36
N THR A 34 1.88 -4.74 3.28
CA THR A 34 2.88 -5.76 2.94
C THR A 34 2.40 -7.12 3.43
N GLY A 35 2.24 -8.07 2.52
CA GLY A 35 1.83 -9.43 2.84
C GLY A 35 3.04 -10.37 2.96
N TYR A 36 3.05 -11.16 4.03
CA TYR A 36 4.08 -12.16 4.33
C TYR A 36 3.48 -13.56 4.37
N GLU A 37 4.16 -14.52 3.72
CA GLU A 37 3.90 -15.96 3.87
C GLU A 37 5.14 -16.59 4.53
N ASP A 38 4.95 -17.24 5.68
CA ASP A 38 6.03 -17.85 6.46
C ASP A 38 7.23 -16.90 6.69
N GLY A 39 6.92 -15.63 6.97
CA GLY A 39 7.92 -14.56 7.20
C GLY A 39 8.56 -13.98 5.92
N ARG A 40 8.26 -14.50 4.73
CA ARG A 40 8.74 -13.95 3.46
C ARG A 40 7.74 -12.98 2.87
N GLN A 41 8.19 -11.78 2.52
CA GLN A 41 7.35 -10.83 1.77
C GLN A 41 7.00 -11.42 0.39
N VAL A 42 5.70 -11.55 0.14
CA VAL A 42 5.15 -12.10 -1.12
C VAL A 42 4.25 -11.10 -1.84
N ARG A 43 3.77 -10.08 -1.14
CA ARG A 43 2.86 -9.07 -1.69
C ARG A 43 3.17 -7.67 -1.14
N GLU A 44 2.87 -6.67 -1.95
CA GLU A 44 2.97 -5.26 -1.59
C GLU A 44 1.91 -4.47 -2.35
N ARG A 45 1.20 -3.57 -1.66
CA ARG A 45 0.28 -2.58 -2.25
C ARG A 45 0.44 -1.26 -1.53
N TRP A 46 0.64 -0.19 -2.29
CA TRP A 46 0.68 1.18 -1.75
C TRP A 46 -0.61 1.91 -2.12
N VAL A 47 -1.30 2.41 -1.11
CA VAL A 47 -2.55 3.17 -1.23
C VAL A 47 -2.22 4.64 -0.97
N PRO A 48 -2.18 5.51 -2.00
CA PRO A 48 -1.95 6.93 -1.80
C PRO A 48 -3.14 7.56 -1.06
N PHE A 49 -2.88 8.60 -0.29
CA PHE A 49 -3.90 9.54 0.18
C PHE A 49 -3.39 10.98 0.05
N GLY A 50 -4.30 11.95 -0.01
CA GLY A 50 -3.95 13.37 -0.11
C GLY A 50 -3.25 13.93 1.13
N ASP A 51 -2.68 15.14 1.04
CA ASP A 51 -2.17 15.87 2.22
C ASP A 51 -3.31 16.18 3.21
N ASP A 52 -4.50 16.44 2.67
CA ASP A 52 -5.79 16.46 3.37
C ASP A 52 -6.62 15.27 2.85
N PRO A 53 -6.69 14.15 3.59
CA PRO A 53 -7.37 12.93 3.13
C PRO A 53 -8.89 13.13 3.06
N SER A 54 -9.48 12.62 1.98
CA SER A 54 -10.91 12.71 1.69
C SER A 54 -11.66 11.40 1.97
N GLU A 55 -12.99 11.44 1.95
CA GLU A 55 -13.83 10.23 2.05
C GLU A 55 -13.51 9.21 0.94
N GLU A 56 -13.15 9.67 -0.26
CA GLU A 56 -12.73 8.79 -1.36
C GLU A 56 -11.42 8.04 -1.03
N ASP A 57 -10.51 8.67 -0.27
CA ASP A 57 -9.28 8.03 0.19
C ASP A 57 -9.58 6.96 1.26
N ASP A 58 -10.54 7.24 2.15
CA ASP A 58 -11.00 6.27 3.15
C ASP A 58 -11.61 5.03 2.48
N GLU A 59 -12.48 5.21 1.49
CA GLU A 59 -13.09 4.11 0.74
C GLU A 59 -12.03 3.23 0.06
N ARG A 60 -11.04 3.86 -0.60
CA ARG A 60 -9.91 3.13 -1.21
C ARG A 60 -9.08 2.36 -0.18
N LEU A 61 -8.86 2.94 1.00
CA LEU A 61 -8.11 2.29 2.06
C LEU A 61 -8.88 1.10 2.64
N VAL A 62 -10.19 1.26 2.88
CA VAL A 62 -11.06 0.20 3.39
C VAL A 62 -11.12 -0.97 2.40
N GLU A 63 -11.30 -0.69 1.10
CA GLU A 63 -11.28 -1.73 0.07
C GLU A 63 -9.94 -2.49 0.06
N ALA A 64 -8.82 -1.76 0.08
CA ALA A 64 -7.50 -2.37 0.09
C ALA A 64 -7.24 -3.22 1.34
N LEU A 65 -7.69 -2.77 2.52
CA LEU A 65 -7.61 -3.53 3.76
C LEU A 65 -8.51 -4.75 3.75
N HIS A 66 -9.72 -4.65 3.18
CA HIS A 66 -10.64 -5.77 3.05
C HIS A 66 -10.02 -6.90 2.22
N HIS A 67 -9.47 -6.58 1.05
CA HIS A 67 -8.71 -7.56 0.27
C HIS A 67 -7.51 -8.12 1.05
N ALA A 68 -6.81 -7.25 1.80
CA ALA A 68 -5.68 -7.66 2.64
C ALA A 68 -6.04 -8.77 3.64
N VAL A 69 -7.16 -8.57 4.35
CA VAL A 69 -7.69 -9.54 5.31
C VAL A 69 -8.18 -10.81 4.64
N LEU A 70 -8.91 -10.72 3.51
CA LEU A 70 -9.39 -11.90 2.78
C LEU A 70 -8.23 -12.81 2.35
N TRP A 71 -7.13 -12.25 1.87
CA TRP A 71 -5.95 -13.05 1.56
C TRP A 71 -5.30 -13.68 2.79
N GLN A 72 -5.21 -12.93 3.90
CA GLN A 72 -4.63 -13.46 5.14
C GLN A 72 -5.40 -14.70 5.61
N GLU A 73 -6.73 -14.60 5.63
CA GLU A 73 -7.61 -15.64 6.17
C GLU A 73 -7.88 -16.78 5.17
N GLN A 74 -8.03 -16.45 3.88
CA GLN A 74 -8.57 -17.38 2.87
C GLN A 74 -7.58 -17.69 1.74
N GLY A 75 -6.50 -16.92 1.61
CA GLY A 75 -5.54 -17.05 0.51
C GLY A 75 -6.03 -16.54 -0.84
N GLU A 76 -7.10 -15.75 -0.88
CA GLU A 76 -7.59 -15.11 -2.10
C GLU A 76 -6.59 -14.11 -2.66
N ALA A 77 -6.50 -14.01 -3.99
CA ALA A 77 -5.58 -13.08 -4.63
C ALA A 77 -6.00 -11.62 -4.39
N TRP A 78 -5.03 -10.76 -4.06
CA TRP A 78 -5.20 -9.30 -4.10
C TRP A 78 -5.24 -8.86 -5.56
N THR A 79 -6.42 -8.45 -6.04
CA THR A 79 -6.55 -7.70 -7.30
C THR A 79 -6.73 -6.22 -7.01
#